data_AF-A0A2W4MTW7-F1
#
_entry.id   AF-A0A2W4MTW7-F1
#
_cell.length_a   1.000
_cell.length_b   1.000
_cell.length_c   1.000
_cell.angle_alpha   90.00
_cell.angle_beta   90.00
_cell.angle_gamma   90.00
#
_symmetry.space_group_name_H-M   'P 1'
#
loop_
_entity.id
_entity.type
_entity.pdbx_description
1 polymer ?
#
loop_
_entity_poly.entity_id
_entity_poly.type
_entity_poly.pdbx_seq_one_letter_code
_entity_poly.pdbx_strand_id
1 'polypeptide(L)'
;MRGPGSRLRPLGLLPARLQPRSQSRSPSQDRPRPQPRPRREPRSRPQPRTVLLLLAGALVAAAVVAAWVGPVPLPPGQVLAGLLGRPVPETVHSILWRIRLPRILLGALVGGGLAASGAALQGLLRNPLADPYLLGVSGGASVGAALALWLDLRWEWAGVGLVPILAFGGALAAVALIWGLAGAGGGVGATHLV
;
A
#
# COMPACT_ATOMS: atom_id res chain seq x y z
N MET A 1 -79.54 33.23 68.76
CA MET A 1 -78.77 33.35 70.02
C MET A 1 -78.64 31.97 70.67
N ARG A 2 -77.44 31.68 71.21
CA ARG A 2 -77.01 30.49 72.00
C ARG A 2 -76.76 29.16 71.27
N GLY A 3 -75.48 28.73 71.29
CA GLY A 3 -75.09 27.30 71.35
C GLY A 3 -75.52 26.66 72.68
N PRO A 4 -75.20 25.40 73.04
CA PRO A 4 -73.88 24.71 72.99
C PRO A 4 -74.04 23.27 72.40
N GLY A 5 -73.07 22.36 72.21
CA GLY A 5 -71.79 22.06 72.84
C GLY A 5 -71.88 20.73 73.62
N SER A 6 -71.50 19.60 73.01
CA SER A 6 -71.07 18.36 73.72
C SER A 6 -70.44 17.36 72.74
N ARG A 7 -69.12 17.18 72.77
CA ARG A 7 -68.38 15.95 73.18
C ARG A 7 -68.83 14.69 72.43
N LEU A 8 -67.94 13.95 71.75
CA LEU A 8 -67.21 12.81 72.33
C LEU A 8 -66.04 12.37 71.39
N ARG A 9 -64.83 12.35 71.97
CA ARG A 9 -63.71 11.37 71.95
C ARG A 9 -63.45 10.38 70.76
N PRO A 10 -62.20 9.88 70.65
CA PRO A 10 -61.48 9.66 69.40
C PRO A 10 -61.56 8.22 68.87
N LEU A 11 -61.34 8.07 67.56
CA LEU A 11 -60.93 6.80 66.95
C LEU A 11 -59.65 7.03 66.16
N GLY A 12 -58.54 6.53 66.70
CA GLY A 12 -57.28 6.44 65.97
C GLY A 12 -57.22 5.17 65.14
N LEU A 13 -57.09 5.30 63.82
CA LEU A 13 -56.66 4.30 62.83
C LEU A 13 -56.37 5.13 61.57
N LEU A 14 -55.19 5.28 60.96
CA LEU A 14 -54.00 4.46 60.76
C LEU A 14 -52.83 5.41 60.39
N PRO A 15 -51.58 5.16 60.82
CA PRO A 15 -50.45 5.85 60.22
C PRO A 15 -50.28 5.35 58.77
N ALA A 16 -50.34 6.27 57.82
CA ALA A 16 -49.91 6.04 56.45
C ALA A 16 -48.42 5.63 56.49
N ARG A 17 -48.17 4.33 56.45
CA ARG A 17 -46.83 3.77 56.27
C ARG A 17 -46.31 4.27 54.92
N LEU A 18 -45.48 5.30 54.98
CA LEU A 18 -44.55 5.64 53.91
C LEU A 18 -43.67 4.40 53.68
N GLN A 19 -44.01 3.61 52.68
CA GLN A 19 -43.13 2.56 52.19
C GLN A 19 -41.86 3.28 51.69
N PRO A 20 -40.67 2.97 52.25
CA PRO A 20 -39.45 3.49 51.68
C PRO A 20 -39.37 2.93 50.26
N ARG A 21 -39.36 3.83 49.27
CA ARG A 21 -39.10 3.51 47.87
C ARG A 21 -37.97 2.48 47.84
N SER A 22 -38.30 1.28 47.40
CA SER A 22 -37.35 0.27 46.99
C SER A 22 -36.39 0.95 46.02
N GLN A 23 -35.20 1.29 46.52
CA GLN A 23 -34.09 1.71 45.69
C GLN A 23 -33.90 0.58 44.69
N SER A 24 -34.29 0.82 43.45
CA SER A 24 -33.86 0.02 42.33
C SER A 24 -32.34 0.10 42.32
N ARG A 25 -31.71 -0.88 42.98
CA ARG A 25 -30.29 -1.16 42.82
C ARG A 25 -30.08 -1.33 41.32
N SER A 26 -29.63 -0.27 40.68
CA SER A 26 -29.30 -0.29 39.26
C SER A 26 -28.21 -1.36 39.12
N PRO A 27 -28.38 -2.39 38.28
CA PRO A 27 -27.38 -3.44 38.07
C PRO A 27 -26.07 -2.94 37.42
N SER A 28 -25.85 -1.62 37.39
CA SER A 28 -24.75 -0.95 36.71
C SER A 28 -23.49 -0.77 37.57
N GLN A 29 -23.52 -1.09 38.87
CA GLN A 29 -22.37 -0.87 39.75
C GLN A 29 -21.34 -2.00 39.79
N ASP A 30 -21.59 -3.13 39.12
CA ASP A 30 -20.64 -4.26 39.07
C ASP A 30 -20.10 -4.51 37.66
N ARG A 31 -19.86 -3.44 36.90
CA ARG A 31 -19.04 -3.56 35.68
C ARG A 31 -17.58 -3.61 36.13
N PRO A 32 -16.83 -4.69 35.82
CA PRO A 32 -15.40 -4.73 36.05
C PRO A 32 -14.78 -3.47 35.46
N ARG A 33 -14.06 -2.69 36.28
CA ARG A 33 -13.33 -1.52 35.78
C ARG A 33 -12.49 -2.00 34.59
N PRO A 34 -12.60 -1.37 33.40
CA PRO A 34 -11.79 -1.76 32.26
C PRO A 34 -10.33 -1.74 32.69
N GLN A 35 -9.71 -2.92 32.74
CA GLN A 35 -8.30 -3.01 33.09
C GLN A 35 -7.53 -2.17 32.07
N PRO A 36 -6.62 -1.29 32.53
CA PRO A 36 -5.81 -0.49 31.61
C PRO A 36 -5.08 -1.47 30.69
N ARG A 37 -5.41 -1.41 29.39
CA ARG A 37 -4.80 -2.27 28.37
C ARG A 37 -3.28 -2.17 28.55
N PRO A 38 -2.53 -3.29 28.61
CA PRO A 38 -1.09 -3.25 28.76
C PRO A 38 -0.53 -2.32 27.69
N ARG A 39 0.16 -1.26 28.11
CA ARG A 39 0.86 -0.35 27.20
C ARG A 39 1.80 -1.22 26.39
N ARG A 40 1.49 -1.43 25.10
CA ARG A 40 2.40 -2.12 24.18
C ARG A 40 3.72 -1.37 24.24
N GLU A 41 4.75 -2.01 24.79
CA GLU A 41 6.08 -1.42 24.85
C GLU A 41 6.48 -1.02 23.42
N PRO A 42 7.07 0.17 23.24
CA PRO A 42 7.50 0.62 21.92
C PRO A 42 8.57 -0.35 21.41
N ARG A 43 8.16 -1.30 20.57
CA ARG A 43 9.07 -2.18 19.83
C ARG A 43 10.14 -1.30 19.20
N SER A 44 11.39 -1.55 19.56
CA SER A 44 12.57 -0.87 19.04
C SER A 44 12.50 -0.91 17.51
N ARG A 45 12.14 0.20 16.88
CA ARG A 45 12.11 0.28 15.42
C ARG A 45 13.55 0.12 14.95
N PRO A 46 13.84 -0.81 14.02
CA PRO A 46 15.18 -0.91 13.47
C PRO A 46 15.58 0.44 12.89
N GLN A 47 16.83 0.85 13.11
CA GLN A 47 17.32 2.11 12.59
C GLN A 47 17.23 2.11 11.06
N PRO A 48 16.79 3.22 10.42
CA PRO A 48 16.56 3.26 8.98
C PRO A 48 17.83 2.95 8.18
N ARG A 49 19.00 3.28 8.74
CA ARG A 49 20.32 2.94 8.16
C ARG A 49 20.53 1.44 8.07
N THR A 50 20.23 0.69 9.12
CA THR A 50 20.38 -0.78 9.14
C THR A 50 19.45 -1.42 8.10
N VAL A 51 18.20 -0.95 8.00
CA VAL A 51 17.26 -1.45 6.99
C VAL A 51 17.76 -1.16 5.58
N LEU A 52 18.26 0.06 5.32
CA LEU A 52 18.80 0.42 4.02
C LEU A 52 20.00 -0.44 3.62
N LEU A 53 20.94 -0.67 4.55
CA LEU A 53 22.10 -1.53 4.32
C LEU A 53 21.69 -2.98 4.04
N LEU A 54 20.71 -3.51 4.77
CA LEU A 54 20.17 -4.85 4.52
C LEU A 54 19.51 -4.97 3.15
N LEU A 55 18.70 -3.98 2.74
CA LEU A 55 18.06 -3.98 1.43
C LEU A 55 19.06 -3.83 0.29
N ALA A 56 20.09 -2.98 0.46
CA ALA A 56 21.17 -2.85 -0.51
C ALA A 56 21.95 -4.17 -0.64
N GLY A 57 22.28 -4.81 0.49
CA GLY A 57 22.91 -6.13 0.49
C GLY A 57 22.04 -7.20 -0.19
N ALA A 58 20.74 -7.20 0.10
CA ALA A 58 19.79 -8.11 -0.55
C ALA A 58 19.68 -7.89 -2.06
N LEU A 59 19.70 -6.64 -2.52
CA LEU A 59 19.70 -6.30 -3.95
C LEU A 59 20.97 -6.81 -4.65
N VAL A 60 22.14 -6.62 -4.04
CA VAL A 60 23.42 -7.14 -4.57
C VAL A 60 23.40 -8.67 -4.60
N ALA A 61 22.95 -9.33 -3.53
CA ALA A 61 22.82 -10.78 -3.48
C ALA A 61 21.88 -11.31 -4.58
N ALA A 62 20.71 -10.67 -4.76
CA ALA A 62 19.77 -11.01 -5.82
C ALA A 62 20.39 -10.84 -7.22
N ALA A 63 21.16 -9.77 -7.45
CA ALA A 63 21.87 -9.54 -8.71
C ALA A 63 22.92 -10.63 -9.00
N VAL A 64 23.68 -11.07 -7.98
CA VAL A 64 24.64 -12.16 -8.11
C VAL A 64 23.94 -13.48 -8.43
N VAL A 65 22.85 -13.80 -7.73
CA VAL A 65 22.04 -14.99 -8.00
C VAL A 65 21.48 -14.94 -9.42
N ALA A 66 20.96 -13.80 -9.85
CA ALA A 66 20.43 -13.62 -11.20
C ALA A 66 21.51 -13.71 -12.29
N ALA A 67 22.76 -13.33 -11.99
CA ALA A 67 23.88 -13.52 -12.91
C ALA A 67 24.26 -15.00 -13.04
N TRP A 68 24.09 -15.79 -11.97
CA TRP A 68 24.42 -17.22 -11.96
C TRP A 68 23.32 -18.09 -12.57
N VAL A 69 22.06 -17.84 -12.23
CA VAL A 69 20.90 -18.61 -12.69
C VAL A 69 20.51 -18.21 -14.11
N GLY A 70 20.46 -19.18 -15.02
CA GLY A 70 19.96 -18.94 -16.37
C GLY A 70 19.80 -20.23 -17.18
N PRO A 71 19.21 -20.14 -18.40
CA PRO A 71 18.94 -21.30 -19.24
C PRO A 71 20.18 -22.09 -19.63
N VAL A 72 21.30 -21.37 -19.79
CA VAL A 72 22.62 -21.97 -20.06
C VAL A 72 23.37 -22.04 -18.72
N PRO A 73 23.73 -23.24 -18.22
CA PRO A 73 24.48 -23.33 -16.97
C PRO A 73 25.89 -22.75 -17.17
N LEU A 74 26.23 -21.74 -16.36
CA LEU A 74 27.56 -21.13 -16.34
C LEU A 74 28.26 -21.49 -15.03
N PRO A 75 29.51 -22.02 -15.06
CA PRO A 75 30.27 -22.26 -13.85
C PRO A 75 30.44 -20.98 -13.03
N PRO A 76 30.28 -21.00 -11.69
CA PRO A 76 30.38 -19.81 -10.85
C PRO A 76 31.73 -19.07 -11.03
N GLY A 77 32.81 -19.83 -11.20
CA GLY A 77 34.14 -19.27 -11.44
C GLY A 77 34.24 -18.49 -12.75
N GLN A 78 33.52 -18.91 -13.81
CA GLN A 78 33.48 -18.19 -15.08
C GLN A 78 32.59 -16.95 -15.01
N VAL A 79 31.50 -16.98 -14.23
CA VAL A 79 30.67 -15.78 -13.96
C VAL A 79 31.50 -14.74 -13.24
N LEU A 80 32.21 -15.11 -12.16
CA LEU A 80 33.06 -14.20 -11.42
C LEU A 80 34.23 -13.68 -12.27
N ALA A 81 34.89 -14.56 -13.03
CA ALA A 81 35.94 -14.16 -13.96
C ALA A 81 35.41 -13.17 -15.01
N GLY A 82 34.25 -13.44 -15.61
CA GLY A 82 33.62 -12.57 -16.61
C GLY A 82 33.16 -11.22 -16.07
N LEU A 83 32.72 -11.16 -14.80
CA LEU A 83 32.40 -9.90 -14.10
C LEU A 83 33.66 -9.09 -13.77
N LEU A 84 34.76 -9.76 -13.42
CA LEU A 84 36.05 -9.14 -13.12
C LEU A 84 36.86 -8.78 -14.39
N GLY A 85 36.30 -8.98 -15.59
CA GLY A 85 36.99 -8.70 -16.85
C GLY A 85 38.16 -9.66 -17.17
N ARG A 86 38.20 -10.83 -16.52
CA ARG A 86 39.20 -11.87 -16.81
C ARG A 86 38.83 -12.62 -18.10
N PRO A 87 39.82 -13.19 -18.81
CA PRO A 87 39.56 -13.95 -20.02
C PRO A 87 38.64 -15.14 -19.72
N VAL A 88 37.53 -15.21 -20.44
CA VAL A 88 36.53 -16.29 -20.41
C VAL A 88 36.15 -16.62 -21.86
N PRO A 89 35.56 -17.79 -22.14
CA PRO A 89 35.07 -18.11 -23.48
C PRO A 89 34.12 -17.03 -23.99
N GLU A 90 34.21 -16.67 -25.28
CA GLU A 90 33.43 -15.58 -25.88
C GLU A 90 31.91 -15.77 -25.70
N THR A 91 31.44 -17.03 -25.77
CA THR A 91 30.04 -17.38 -25.50
C THR A 91 29.61 -16.97 -24.09
N VAL A 92 30.47 -17.18 -23.08
CA VAL A 92 30.20 -16.82 -21.69
C VAL A 92 30.18 -15.31 -21.53
N HIS A 93 31.15 -14.62 -22.13
CA HIS A 93 31.23 -13.16 -22.11
C HIS A 93 29.95 -12.54 -22.72
N SER A 94 29.56 -12.99 -23.91
CA SER A 94 28.37 -12.50 -24.61
C SER A 94 27.08 -12.77 -23.82
N ILE A 95 26.89 -13.98 -23.28
CA ILE A 95 25.72 -14.30 -22.45
C ILE A 95 25.66 -13.40 -21.20
N LEU A 96 26.80 -13.21 -20.53
CA LEU A 96 26.84 -12.42 -19.30
C LEU A 96 26.58 -10.93 -19.57
N TRP A 97 27.30 -10.34 -20.52
CA TRP A 97 27.30 -8.90 -20.77
C TRP A 97 26.19 -8.41 -21.68
N ARG A 98 25.77 -9.21 -22.68
CA ARG A 98 24.74 -8.79 -23.66
C ARG A 98 23.34 -9.27 -23.30
N ILE A 99 23.21 -10.30 -22.46
CA ILE A 99 21.92 -10.92 -22.15
C ILE A 99 21.57 -10.79 -20.67
N ARG A 100 22.42 -11.29 -19.76
CA ARG A 100 22.10 -11.35 -18.32
C ARG A 100 22.18 -9.99 -17.63
N LEU A 101 23.31 -9.30 -17.74
CA LEU A 101 23.52 -8.02 -17.07
C LEU A 101 22.48 -6.95 -17.47
N PRO A 102 22.15 -6.75 -18.76
CA PRO A 102 21.09 -5.82 -19.13
C PRO A 102 19.73 -6.16 -18.51
N ARG A 103 19.39 -7.46 -18.42
CA ARG A 103 18.15 -7.93 -17.80
C ARG A 103 18.11 -7.72 -16.28
N ILE A 104 19.24 -7.94 -15.60
CA ILE A 104 19.38 -7.71 -14.15
C ILE A 104 19.22 -6.22 -13.83
N LEU A 105 19.91 -5.36 -14.59
CA LEU A 105 19.81 -3.91 -14.45
C LEU A 105 18.38 -3.43 -14.73
N LEU A 106 17.77 -3.92 -15.80
CA LEU A 106 16.37 -3.58 -16.12
C LEU A 106 15.42 -4.02 -15.00
N GLY A 107 15.59 -5.22 -14.45
CA GLY A 107 14.79 -5.70 -13.32
C GLY A 107 14.93 -4.83 -12.07
N ALA A 108 16.16 -4.42 -11.75
CA ALA A 108 16.41 -3.51 -10.63
C ALA A 108 15.80 -2.12 -10.85
N LEU A 109 15.92 -1.56 -12.05
CA LEU A 109 15.33 -0.27 -12.41
C LEU A 109 13.80 -0.29 -12.38
N VAL A 110 13.18 -1.33 -12.96
CA VAL A 110 11.72 -1.50 -12.96
C VAL A 110 11.21 -1.70 -11.54
N GLY A 111 11.82 -2.59 -10.75
CA GLY A 111 11.43 -2.83 -9.36
C GLY A 111 11.58 -1.58 -8.49
N GLY A 112 12.69 -0.85 -8.63
CA GLY A 112 12.91 0.42 -7.94
C GLY A 112 11.90 1.50 -8.33
N GLY A 113 11.60 1.63 -9.62
CA GLY A 113 10.60 2.56 -10.13
C GLY A 113 9.19 2.27 -9.61
N LEU A 114 8.77 1.00 -9.60
CA LEU A 114 7.47 0.59 -9.04
C LEU A 114 7.39 0.84 -7.53
N ALA A 115 8.46 0.52 -6.79
CA ALA A 115 8.51 0.78 -5.35
C ALA A 115 8.43 2.28 -5.03
N ALA A 116 9.16 3.12 -5.77
CA ALA A 116 9.14 4.58 -5.58
C ALA A 116 7.78 5.18 -5.94
N SER A 117 7.20 4.77 -7.08
CA SER A 117 5.86 5.21 -7.50
C SER A 117 4.78 4.80 -6.49
N GLY A 118 4.81 3.56 -6.00
CA GLY A 118 3.91 3.09 -4.96
C GLY A 118 4.04 3.87 -3.66
N ALA A 119 5.26 4.08 -3.17
CA ALA A 119 5.49 4.89 -1.96
C ALA A 119 5.00 6.34 -2.12
N ALA A 120 5.21 6.95 -3.29
CA ALA A 120 4.72 8.30 -3.59
C ALA A 120 3.19 8.38 -3.59
N LEU A 121 2.51 7.41 -4.23
CA LEU A 121 1.05 7.38 -4.27
C LEU A 121 0.43 7.07 -2.90
N GLN A 122 1.02 6.13 -2.16
CA GLN A 122 0.60 5.83 -0.78
C GLN A 122 0.77 7.07 0.13
N GLY A 123 1.83 7.85 -0.06
CA GLY A 123 2.04 9.12 0.64
C GLY A 123 1.05 10.21 0.25
N LEU A 124 0.78 10.37 -1.05
CA LEU A 124 -0.15 11.36 -1.59
C LEU A 124 -1.59 11.09 -1.15
N LEU A 125 -2.04 9.84 -1.27
CA LEU A 125 -3.40 9.42 -0.95
C LEU A 125 -3.59 9.11 0.54
N ARG A 126 -2.50 9.08 1.31
CA ARG A 126 -2.47 8.63 2.72
C ARG A 126 -3.19 7.29 2.90
N ASN A 127 -3.13 6.43 1.89
CA ASN A 127 -3.81 5.14 1.84
C ASN A 127 -2.77 4.06 1.52
N PRO A 128 -2.45 3.17 2.48
CA PRO A 128 -1.46 2.11 2.28
C PRO A 128 -1.89 1.04 1.25
N LEU A 129 -3.16 1.05 0.82
CA LEU A 129 -3.70 0.15 -0.20
C LEU A 129 -3.64 0.74 -1.62
N ALA A 130 -3.13 1.96 -1.78
CA ALA A 130 -3.00 2.57 -3.10
C ALA A 130 -1.93 1.85 -3.94
N ASP A 131 -2.29 1.56 -5.20
CA ASP A 131 -1.44 0.88 -6.18
C ASP A 131 -1.22 1.81 -7.41
N PRO A 132 0.03 2.00 -7.89
CA PRO A 132 0.34 2.74 -9.12
C PRO A 132 -0.37 2.27 -10.38
N TYR A 133 -0.82 1.01 -10.43
CA TYR A 133 -1.55 0.50 -11.59
C TYR A 133 -2.98 1.05 -11.72
N LEU A 134 -3.52 1.72 -10.69
CA LEU A 134 -4.90 2.23 -10.67
C LEU A 134 -5.16 3.39 -11.65
N LEU A 135 -4.12 4.07 -12.15
CA LEU A 135 -4.25 5.19 -13.10
C LEU A 135 -4.39 4.74 -14.57
N GLY A 136 -4.82 3.51 -14.83
CA GLY A 136 -5.00 2.98 -16.19
C GLY A 136 -3.71 2.77 -16.99
N VAL A 137 -2.54 3.02 -16.37
CA VAL A 137 -1.20 2.93 -16.98
C VAL A 137 -0.96 1.54 -17.59
N SER A 138 -1.30 0.46 -16.87
CA SER A 138 -1.12 -0.90 -17.38
C SER A 138 -2.03 -1.20 -18.57
N GLY A 139 -3.29 -0.75 -18.53
CA GLY A 139 -4.23 -0.97 -19.63
C GLY A 139 -3.81 -0.22 -20.89
N GLY A 140 -3.47 1.06 -20.75
CA GLY A 140 -2.94 1.88 -21.84
C GLY A 140 -1.66 1.30 -22.45
N ALA A 141 -0.73 0.83 -21.61
CA ALA A 141 0.48 0.17 -22.07
C ALA A 141 0.20 -1.10 -22.87
N SER A 142 -0.71 -1.95 -22.39
CA SER A 142 -1.10 -3.18 -23.08
C SER A 142 -1.75 -2.91 -24.44
N VAL A 143 -2.63 -1.91 -24.54
CA VAL A 143 -3.24 -1.52 -25.82
C VAL A 143 -2.18 -0.99 -26.78
N GLY A 144 -1.27 -0.12 -26.31
CA GLY A 144 -0.18 0.38 -27.13
C GLY A 144 0.77 -0.71 -27.63
N ALA A 145 1.15 -1.65 -26.75
CA ALA A 145 1.96 -2.81 -27.13
C ALA A 145 1.24 -3.71 -28.14
N ALA A 146 -0.04 -4.00 -27.92
CA ALA A 146 -0.85 -4.81 -28.83
C ALA A 146 -0.99 -4.14 -30.20
N LEU A 147 -1.18 -2.82 -30.23
CA LEU A 147 -1.23 -2.06 -31.48
C LEU A 147 0.10 -2.13 -32.23
N ALA A 148 1.24 -2.03 -31.53
CA ALA A 148 2.55 -2.18 -32.15
C ALA A 148 2.75 -3.55 -32.81
N LEU A 149 2.32 -4.60 -32.12
CA LEU A 149 2.39 -5.97 -32.62
C LEU A 149 1.43 -6.21 -33.79
N TRP A 150 0.25 -5.62 -33.74
CA TRP A 150 -0.76 -5.77 -34.80
C TRP A 150 -0.40 -5.02 -36.08
N LEU A 151 0.19 -3.83 -35.95
CA LEU A 151 0.64 -3.03 -37.09
C LEU A 151 1.80 -3.69 -37.85
N ASP A 152 2.54 -4.62 -37.23
CA ASP A 152 3.70 -5.34 -37.79
C ASP A 152 4.74 -4.42 -38.47
N LEU A 153 4.82 -3.17 -38.01
CA LEU A 153 5.77 -2.19 -38.50
C LEU A 153 7.14 -2.48 -37.88
N ARG A 154 8.09 -2.90 -38.73
CA ARG A 154 9.49 -3.10 -38.36
C ARG A 154 10.22 -1.76 -38.29
N TRP A 155 9.88 -0.96 -37.27
CA TRP A 155 10.54 0.30 -36.95
C TRP A 155 11.41 0.14 -35.71
N GLU A 156 12.68 0.51 -35.85
CA GLU A 156 13.65 0.52 -34.76
C GLU A 156 14.38 1.86 -34.76
N TRP A 157 14.45 2.51 -33.60
CA TRP A 157 15.21 3.75 -33.42
C TRP A 157 16.12 3.63 -32.21
N ALA A 158 17.42 3.90 -32.40
CA ALA A 158 18.45 3.78 -31.36
C ALA A 158 18.46 2.42 -30.62
N GLY A 159 18.12 1.33 -31.31
CA GLY A 159 18.02 -0.02 -30.72
C GLY A 159 16.73 -0.28 -29.92
N VAL A 160 15.79 0.67 -29.92
CA VAL A 160 14.46 0.54 -29.31
C VAL A 160 13.44 0.27 -30.40
N GLY A 161 12.75 -0.87 -30.30
CA GLY A 161 11.68 -1.23 -31.22
C GLY A 161 10.38 -0.44 -30.98
N LEU A 162 9.43 -0.58 -31.90
CA LEU A 162 8.14 0.12 -31.84
C LEU A 162 7.27 -0.27 -30.63
N VAL A 163 7.39 -1.52 -30.15
CA VAL A 163 6.59 -2.06 -29.02
C VAL A 163 6.70 -1.22 -27.74
N PRO A 164 7.89 -1.01 -27.15
CA PRO A 164 8.01 -0.19 -25.94
C PRO A 164 7.60 1.27 -26.15
N ILE A 165 7.78 1.83 -27.36
CA ILE A 165 7.40 3.22 -27.69
C ILE A 165 5.88 3.37 -27.64
N LEU A 166 5.15 2.51 -28.37
CA LEU A 166 3.69 2.57 -28.38
C LEU A 166 3.10 2.14 -27.03
N ALA A 167 3.71 1.18 -26.32
CA ALA A 167 3.29 0.85 -24.96
C ALA A 167 3.41 2.06 -24.02
N PHE A 168 4.55 2.76 -24.04
CA PHE A 168 4.73 3.97 -23.24
C PHE A 168 3.76 5.09 -23.66
N GLY A 169 3.60 5.32 -24.95
CA GLY A 169 2.64 6.30 -25.48
C GLY A 169 1.20 5.99 -25.09
N GLY A 170 0.79 4.72 -25.16
CA GLY A 170 -0.53 4.26 -24.75
C GLY A 170 -0.77 4.44 -23.25
N ALA A 171 0.24 4.19 -22.42
CA ALA A 171 0.18 4.48 -20.98
C ALA A 171 -0.03 5.98 -20.70
N LEU A 172 0.74 6.85 -21.35
CA LEU A 172 0.60 8.30 -21.21
C LEU A 172 -0.78 8.78 -21.68
N ALA A 173 -1.27 8.26 -22.80
CA ALA A 173 -2.59 8.59 -23.32
C ALA A 173 -3.71 8.19 -22.35
N ALA A 174 -3.60 7.02 -21.70
CA ALA A 174 -4.56 6.59 -20.69
C ALA A 174 -4.57 7.52 -19.47
N VAL A 175 -3.39 7.92 -18.97
CA VAL A 175 -3.27 8.89 -17.86
C VAL A 175 -3.86 10.24 -18.25
N ALA A 176 -3.55 10.75 -19.44
CA ALA A 176 -4.08 12.01 -19.95
C ALA A 176 -5.61 11.98 -20.09
N LEU A 177 -6.17 10.86 -20.55
CA LEU A 177 -7.61 10.66 -20.67
C LEU A 177 -8.31 10.69 -19.31
N ILE A 178 -7.78 9.96 -18.33
CA ILE A 178 -8.33 9.95 -16.97
C ILE A 178 -8.24 11.34 -16.35
N TRP A 179 -7.11 12.03 -16.52
CA TRP A 179 -6.94 13.38 -15.99
C TRP A 179 -7.90 14.38 -16.64
N GLY A 180 -8.10 14.31 -17.96
CA GLY A 180 -9.08 15.11 -18.68
C GLY A 180 -10.51 14.84 -18.22
N LEU A 181 -10.87 13.57 -17.99
CA LEU A 181 -12.20 13.19 -17.53
C LEU A 181 -12.45 13.62 -16.07
N ALA A 182 -11.43 13.49 -15.21
CA ALA A 182 -11.49 13.96 -13.83
C ALA A 182 -11.62 15.49 -13.75
N GLY A 183 -10.96 16.22 -14.65
CA GLY A 183 -11.10 17.68 -14.77
C GLY A 183 -12.46 18.13 -15.31
N ALA A 184 -13.08 17.33 -16.20
CA ALA A 184 -14.41 17.59 -16.76
C ALA A 184 -15.56 17.35 -15.77
N GLY A 185 -15.32 16.61 -14.68
CA GLY A 185 -16.30 16.28 -13.64
C GLY A 185 -16.68 17.41 -12.68
N GLY A 186 -16.06 18.60 -12.78
CA GLY A 186 -16.54 19.82 -12.12
C GLY A 186 -16.40 19.87 -10.59
N GLY A 187 -15.42 20.66 -10.13
CA GLY A 187 -15.44 21.29 -8.81
C GLY A 187 -15.21 20.37 -7.61
N VAL A 188 -14.06 20.54 -6.95
CA VAL A 188 -13.97 20.32 -5.51
C VAL A 188 -14.93 21.31 -4.83
N GLY A 189 -16.20 20.91 -4.72
CA GLY A 189 -17.20 21.59 -3.95
C GLY A 189 -16.78 21.58 -2.49
N ALA A 190 -16.27 22.72 -2.01
CA ALA A 190 -15.95 23.00 -0.62
C ALA A 190 -17.22 23.12 0.27
N THR A 191 -18.26 22.33 0.03
CA THR A 191 -19.59 22.47 0.65
C THR A 191 -20.22 21.18 1.14
N HIS A 192 -19.51 20.04 1.12
CA HIS A 192 -19.93 18.81 1.82
C HIS A 192 -18.96 18.43 2.95
N LEU A 193 -18.53 19.42 3.73
CA LEU A 193 -18.09 19.19 5.10
C LEU A 193 -19.10 19.86 6.02
N VAL A 194 -19.81 18.98 6.73
CA VAL A 194 -20.79 19.19 7.81
C VAL A 194 -20.40 20.31 8.77
#